data_AF-A0A344LD81-F1
#
_entry.id   AF-A0A344LD81-F1
#
_cell.length_a   1.000
_cell.length_b   1.000
_cell.length_c   1.000
_cell.angle_alpha   90.00
_cell.angle_beta   90.00
_cell.angle_gamma   90.00
#
_symmetry.space_group_name_H-M   'P 1'
#
loop_
_entity.id
_entity.type
_entity.pdbx_description
1 polymer ?
#
loop_
_entity_poly.entity_id
_entity_poly.type
_entity_poly.pdbx_seq_one_letter_code
_entity_poly.pdbx_strand_id
1 'polypeptide(L)'
;MEFLDSIPTGRTATVNPARASVPRAVPQAVDPRSAHLRRHEGGQTVWRVQCGDLINRERCVTVFVDDRQVVLVGPPGETARMTGSQLGQLRTALNEAAKLAER
;
A
#
# COMPACT_ATOMS: atom_id res chain seq x y z
N MET A 1 -58.32 -32.57 21.79
CA MET A 1 -56.99 -32.17 22.30
C MET A 1 -56.09 -33.39 22.15
N GLU A 2 -55.82 -33.83 20.92
CA GLU A 2 -54.82 -33.28 19.99
C GLU A 2 -53.40 -33.45 20.57
N PHE A 3 -52.91 -34.69 20.61
CA PHE A 3 -51.48 -34.99 20.71
C PHE A 3 -51.08 -35.68 19.42
N LEU A 4 -50.72 -34.87 18.42
CA LEU A 4 -50.10 -35.35 17.19
C LEU A 4 -48.59 -35.28 17.37
N ASP A 5 -48.03 -36.46 17.64
CA ASP A 5 -46.64 -36.82 17.39
C ASP A 5 -46.36 -36.72 15.89
N SER A 6 -45.32 -35.97 15.49
CA SER A 6 -44.83 -35.98 14.12
C SER A 6 -43.34 -35.63 14.09
N ILE A 7 -42.56 -36.71 13.98
CA ILE A 7 -41.13 -36.76 13.66
C ILE A 7 -40.89 -36.19 12.25
N PRO A 8 -40.01 -35.18 12.05
CA PRO A 8 -39.48 -34.89 10.73
C PRO A 8 -38.28 -35.79 10.41
N THR A 9 -38.53 -36.72 9.49
CA THR A 9 -37.59 -37.46 8.65
C THR A 9 -36.44 -36.57 8.15
N GLY A 10 -35.21 -37.02 8.41
CA GLY A 10 -34.02 -36.43 7.82
C GLY A 10 -33.90 -36.70 6.32
N ARG A 11 -33.28 -35.77 5.60
CA ARG A 11 -32.49 -36.11 4.42
C ARG A 11 -31.30 -35.17 4.25
N THR A 12 -30.16 -35.83 4.18
CA THR A 12 -28.79 -35.37 4.01
C THR A 12 -28.59 -34.45 2.81
N ALA A 13 -28.11 -33.23 3.06
CA ALA A 13 -27.46 -32.43 2.03
C ALA A 13 -25.98 -32.82 1.98
N THR A 14 -25.61 -33.56 0.93
CA THR A 14 -24.21 -33.79 0.57
C THR A 14 -23.61 -32.49 0.05
N VAL A 15 -22.63 -31.92 0.75
CA VAL A 15 -21.87 -30.77 0.27
C VAL A 15 -20.61 -31.31 -0.40
N ASN A 16 -20.59 -31.23 -1.73
CA ASN A 16 -19.49 -31.65 -2.56
C ASN A 16 -18.34 -30.60 -2.46
N PRO A 17 -17.08 -30.97 -2.17
CA PRO A 17 -15.98 -30.03 -2.09
C PRO A 17 -15.43 -29.75 -3.49
N ALA A 18 -16.15 -28.95 -4.27
CA ALA A 18 -15.67 -28.51 -5.57
C ALA A 18 -14.88 -27.20 -5.43
N ARG A 19 -13.55 -27.39 -5.37
CA ARG A 19 -12.57 -26.58 -6.11
C ARG A 19 -12.40 -25.13 -5.63
N ALA A 20 -11.47 -24.98 -4.68
CA ALA A 20 -10.81 -23.72 -4.36
C ALA A 20 -10.34 -23.05 -5.66
N SER A 21 -11.11 -22.05 -6.08
CA SER A 21 -10.77 -21.19 -7.19
C SER A 21 -9.83 -20.14 -6.62
N VAL A 22 -8.52 -20.42 -6.65
CA VAL A 22 -7.49 -19.39 -6.47
C VAL A 22 -7.65 -18.42 -7.63
N PRO A 23 -8.08 -17.16 -7.44
CA PRO A 23 -7.88 -16.17 -8.47
C PRO A 23 -6.37 -15.92 -8.55
N ARG A 24 -5.80 -16.49 -9.61
CA ARG A 24 -4.54 -16.16 -10.26
C ARG A 24 -4.07 -14.76 -9.84
N ALA A 25 -2.98 -14.70 -9.07
CA ALA A 25 -2.30 -13.46 -8.75
C ALA A 25 -2.04 -12.73 -10.07
N VAL A 26 -2.79 -11.65 -10.30
CA VAL A 26 -2.44 -10.67 -11.32
C VAL A 26 -1.00 -10.25 -10.98
N PRO A 27 -0.03 -10.34 -11.91
CA PRO A 27 1.22 -9.65 -11.70
C PRO A 27 0.81 -8.20 -11.48
N GLN A 28 0.99 -7.71 -10.25
CA GLN A 28 0.69 -6.33 -9.92
C GLN A 28 1.51 -5.52 -10.90
N ALA A 29 0.84 -4.94 -11.89
CA ALA A 29 1.42 -3.94 -12.75
C ALA A 29 2.03 -2.94 -11.78
N VAL A 30 3.37 -2.91 -11.73
CA VAL A 30 4.11 -1.89 -11.00
C VAL A 30 3.55 -0.58 -11.52
N ASP A 31 2.72 0.05 -10.69
CA ASP A 31 2.00 1.25 -11.06
C ASP A 31 3.05 2.24 -11.57
N PRO A 32 2.93 2.82 -12.78
CA PRO A 32 3.94 3.71 -13.33
C PRO A 32 4.20 4.93 -12.43
N ARG A 33 3.30 5.27 -11.49
CA ARG A 33 3.58 6.24 -10.42
C ARG A 33 4.69 5.78 -9.47
N SER A 34 4.83 4.48 -9.24
CA SER A 34 5.92 3.88 -8.45
C SER A 34 7.28 4.05 -9.13
N ALA A 35 7.32 4.09 -10.47
CA ALA A 35 8.55 4.32 -11.23
C ALA A 35 9.00 5.79 -11.17
N HIS A 36 8.06 6.74 -10.99
CA HIS A 36 8.40 8.15 -10.75
C HIS A 36 8.94 8.44 -9.34
N LEU A 37 8.95 7.44 -8.45
CA LEU A 37 9.42 7.58 -7.07
C LEU A 37 10.94 7.61 -6.95
N ARG A 38 11.73 7.30 -7.99
CA ARG A 38 13.20 7.28 -7.86
C ARG A 38 13.82 8.10 -8.98
N ARG A 39 14.47 9.19 -8.61
CA ARG A 39 15.26 10.01 -9.51
C ARG A 39 16.66 10.14 -8.94
N HIS A 40 17.66 10.01 -9.79
CA HIS A 40 19.02 10.38 -9.45
C HIS A 40 19.21 11.84 -9.83
N GLU A 41 19.24 12.74 -8.85
CA GLU A 41 19.53 14.16 -9.08
C GLU A 41 20.91 14.45 -8.50
N GLY A 42 21.85 15.01 -9.28
CA GLY A 42 23.16 15.41 -8.77
C GLY A 42 24.01 14.31 -8.11
N GLY A 43 23.80 13.04 -8.48
CA GLY A 43 24.53 11.89 -7.92
C GLY A 43 23.92 11.27 -6.66
N GLN A 44 22.83 11.84 -6.13
CA GLN A 44 22.10 11.31 -4.97
C GLN A 44 20.78 10.64 -5.40
N THR A 45 20.38 9.59 -4.69
CA THR A 45 19.09 8.93 -4.88
C THR A 45 18.01 9.74 -4.16
N VAL A 46 17.05 10.25 -4.93
CA VAL A 46 15.94 11.07 -4.45
C VAL A 46 14.63 10.35 -4.73
N TRP A 47 13.77 10.29 -3.71
CA TRP A 47 12.41 9.80 -3.84
C TRP A 47 11.38 10.90 -3.70
N ARG A 48 10.42 10.96 -4.63
CA ARG A 48 9.31 11.93 -4.60
C ARG A 48 8.00 11.19 -4.47
N VAL A 49 7.39 11.24 -3.30
CA VAL A 49 6.12 10.57 -2.99
C VAL A 49 4.99 11.58 -3.10
N GLN A 50 4.01 11.31 -3.96
CA GLN A 50 2.85 12.19 -4.13
C GLN A 50 1.97 12.17 -2.88
N CYS A 51 1.48 13.35 -2.49
CA CYS A 51 0.58 13.57 -1.36
C CYS A 51 -0.40 14.72 -1.66
N GLY A 52 -1.47 14.81 -0.87
CA GLY A 52 -2.31 16.00 -0.82
C GLY A 52 -1.87 16.98 0.27
N ASP A 53 -2.44 18.17 0.28
CA ASP A 53 -2.49 19.03 1.48
C ASP A 53 -3.88 18.99 2.14
N LEU A 54 -4.12 19.87 3.12
CA LEU A 54 -5.41 19.95 3.84
C LEU A 54 -6.56 20.46 2.95
N ILE A 55 -6.26 21.17 1.87
CA ILE A 55 -7.23 21.65 0.87
C ILE A 55 -7.22 20.78 -0.40
N ASN A 56 -6.63 19.59 -0.31
CA ASN A 56 -6.59 18.56 -1.33
C ASN A 56 -5.88 18.97 -2.64
N ARG A 57 -4.89 19.86 -2.59
CA ARG A 57 -4.02 20.11 -3.75
C ARG A 57 -2.95 19.03 -3.85
N GLU A 58 -2.58 18.69 -5.08
CA GLU A 58 -1.49 17.76 -5.32
C GLU A 58 -0.14 18.40 -4.97
N ARG A 59 0.65 17.64 -4.21
CA ARG A 59 1.96 17.99 -3.66
C ARG A 59 2.83 16.74 -3.60
N CYS A 60 4.08 16.90 -3.20
CA CYS A 60 4.96 15.76 -2.97
C CYS A 60 5.84 15.94 -1.74
N VAL A 61 6.07 14.84 -1.03
CA VAL A 61 7.11 14.69 -0.02
C VAL A 61 8.37 14.17 -0.70
N THR A 62 9.52 14.74 -0.38
CA THR A 62 10.80 14.32 -0.95
C THR A 62 11.63 13.61 0.12
N VAL A 63 12.22 12.47 -0.23
CA VAL A 63 13.17 11.72 0.61
C VAL A 63 14.49 11.66 -0.13
N PHE A 64 15.61 11.86 0.55
CA PHE A 64 16.93 11.61 -0.01
C PHE A 64 17.91 11.25 1.10
N VAL A 65 19.12 10.85 0.73
CA VAL A 65 20.20 10.56 1.67
C VAL A 65 21.30 11.59 1.49
N ASP A 66 21.69 12.21 2.59
CA ASP A 66 22.76 13.20 2.67
C ASP A 66 23.64 12.84 3.87
N ASP A 67 24.95 12.66 3.64
CA ASP A 67 25.93 12.31 4.67
C ASP A 67 25.46 11.22 5.68
N ARG A 68 24.99 10.07 5.15
CA ARG A 68 24.40 8.96 5.94
C ARG A 68 23.19 9.34 6.81
N GLN A 69 22.56 10.46 6.54
CA GLN A 69 21.29 10.87 7.13
C GLN A 69 20.17 10.73 6.10
N VAL A 70 19.02 10.22 6.55
CA VAL A 70 17.81 10.22 5.73
C VAL A 70 17.11 11.57 5.92
N VAL A 71 17.04 12.35 4.85
CA VAL A 71 16.39 13.65 4.85
C VAL A 71 14.98 13.51 4.29
N LEU A 72 14.00 13.99 5.05
CA LEU A 72 12.59 14.02 4.67
C LEU A 72 12.12 15.46 4.57
N VAL A 73 11.77 15.90 3.36
CA VAL A 73 11.25 17.24 3.09
C VAL A 73 9.77 17.14 2.81
N GLY A 74 8.97 17.69 3.73
CA GLY A 74 7.53 17.86 3.54
C GLY A 74 7.22 18.93 2.48
N PRO A 75 5.97 18.99 2.00
CA PRO A 75 5.52 20.08 1.14
C PRO A 75 5.73 21.42 1.86
N PRO A 76 6.24 22.45 1.15
CA PRO A 76 6.63 23.71 1.78
C PRO A 76 5.41 24.42 2.39
N GLY A 77 5.48 24.74 3.69
CA GLY A 77 4.47 25.54 4.39
C GLY A 77 3.11 24.85 4.60
N GLU A 78 2.97 23.57 4.25
CA GLU A 78 1.69 22.85 4.25
C GLU A 78 1.83 21.47 4.94
N THR A 79 0.74 20.96 5.52
CA THR A 79 0.71 19.60 6.07
C THR A 79 0.51 18.59 4.94
N ALA A 80 1.38 17.58 4.86
CA ALA A 80 1.18 16.45 3.95
C ALA A 80 0.02 15.56 4.43
N ARG A 81 -1.04 15.50 3.64
CA ARG A 81 -2.11 14.50 3.77
C ARG A 81 -1.84 13.35 2.82
N MET A 82 -1.78 12.13 3.34
CA MET A 82 -1.49 10.94 2.54
C MET A 82 -2.59 9.91 2.69
N THR A 83 -2.95 9.25 1.60
CA THR A 83 -3.76 8.02 1.64
C THR A 83 -2.92 6.85 2.16
N GLY A 84 -3.57 5.76 2.57
CA GLY A 84 -2.86 4.55 3.01
C GLY A 84 -1.87 4.02 1.96
N SER A 85 -2.23 4.09 0.68
CA SER A 85 -1.35 3.70 -0.43
C SER A 85 -0.13 4.62 -0.56
N GLN A 86 -0.32 5.94 -0.46
CA GLN A 86 0.77 6.92 -0.52
C GLN A 86 1.72 6.77 0.69
N LEU A 87 1.17 6.52 1.89
CA LEU A 87 1.97 6.24 3.08
C LEU A 87 2.78 4.93 2.93
N GLY A 88 2.19 3.91 2.29
CA GLY A 88 2.90 2.67 1.94
C GLY A 88 4.09 2.93 1.01
N GLN A 89 3.94 3.80 0.02
CA GLN A 89 5.03 4.22 -0.86
C GLN A 89 6.13 4.98 -0.10
N LEU A 90 5.75 5.88 0.81
CA LEU A 90 6.70 6.59 1.67
C LEU A 90 7.48 5.64 2.57
N ARG A 91 6.82 4.65 3.18
CA ARG A 91 7.50 3.64 4.00
C ARG A 91 8.54 2.87 3.18
N THR A 92 8.20 2.48 1.95
CA THR A 92 9.14 1.81 1.05
C THR A 92 10.32 2.72 0.69
N ALA A 93 10.08 3.99 0.39
CA ALA A 93 11.15 4.96 0.11
C ALA A 93 12.08 5.16 1.31
N LEU A 94 11.53 5.32 2.53
CA LEU A 94 12.30 5.47 3.77
C LEU A 94 13.14 4.24 4.09
N ASN A 95 12.60 3.03 3.91
CA ASN A 95 13.36 1.80 4.13
C ASN A 95 14.54 1.67 3.16
N GLU A 96 14.36 2.10 1.91
CA GLU A 96 15.43 2.06 0.91
C GLU A 96 16.48 3.15 1.18
N ALA A 97 16.06 4.34 1.59
CA ALA A 97 16.96 5.41 2.02
C ALA A 97 17.79 5.00 3.24
N ALA A 98 17.18 4.33 4.23
CA ALA A 98 17.88 3.82 5.41
C ALA A 98 19.01 2.85 5.02
N LYS A 99 18.72 1.89 4.14
CA LYS A 99 19.77 0.96 3.63
C LYS A 99 20.91 1.67 2.91
N LEU A 100 20.64 2.77 2.20
CA LEU A 100 21.69 3.57 1.56
C LEU A 100 22.49 4.39 2.58
N ALA A 101 21.84 4.86 3.65
CA ALA A 101 22.48 5.62 4.73
C ALA A 101 23.38 4.75 5.62
N GLU A 102 23.08 3.46 5.77
CA GLU A 102 23.89 2.49 6.51
C GLU A 102 25.17 2.06 5.76
N ARG A 103 25.34 2.51 4.50
CA ARG A 103 26.41 2.09 3.60
C ARG A 103 27.66 2.98 3.69
#